data_AF-A0A1X1BCU4-F1
#
_entry.id   AF-A0A1X1BCU4-F1
#
_cell.length_a   1.000
_cell.length_b   1.000
_cell.length_c   1.000
_cell.angle_alpha   90.00
_cell.angle_beta   90.00
_cell.angle_gamma   90.00
#
_symmetry.space_group_name_H-M   'P 1'
#
loop_
_entity.id
_entity.type
_entity.pdbx_description
1 polymer ?
#
loop_
_entity_poly.entity_id
_entity_poly.type
_entity_poly.pdbx_seq_one_letter_code
_entity_poly.pdbx_strand_id
1 'polypeptide(L)'
;MRVDPALLREWSKTVAAASDDIDAVDVYTVFGAAATACTGTALVRGLSTHACTEGITVAEYRDSLDILSQAIRSTADELENADYANASGIDPRQYR
;
A
#
# COMPACT_ATOMS: atom_id res chain seq x y z
N MET A 1 -2.72 13.56 -23.26
CA MET A 1 -3.58 12.76 -22.38
C MET A 1 -3.66 13.49 -21.05
N ARG A 2 -4.84 13.95 -20.63
CA ARG A 2 -5.02 14.62 -19.33
C ARG A 2 -5.40 13.54 -18.32
N VAL A 3 -4.66 13.47 -17.22
CA VAL A 3 -4.95 12.53 -16.13
C VAL A 3 -6.05 13.14 -15.25
N ASP A 4 -7.07 12.35 -14.92
CA ASP A 4 -8.21 12.77 -14.11
C ASP A 4 -7.90 12.56 -12.60
N PRO A 5 -7.84 13.62 -11.78
CA PRO A 5 -7.61 13.50 -10.34
C PRO A 5 -8.66 12.65 -9.62
N ALA A 6 -9.92 12.66 -10.07
CA ALA A 6 -10.98 11.86 -9.47
C ALA A 6 -10.73 10.36 -9.67
N LEU A 7 -10.29 9.97 -10.86
CA LEU A 7 -9.92 8.59 -11.18
C LEU A 7 -8.71 8.13 -10.35
N LEU A 8 -7.71 8.99 -10.16
CA LEU A 8 -6.57 8.69 -9.28
C LEU A 8 -7.02 8.47 -7.83
N ARG A 9 -7.95 9.30 -7.32
CA ARG A 9 -8.50 9.09 -5.96
C ARG A 9 -9.24 7.76 -5.85
N GLU A 10 -10.02 7.36 -6.85
CA GLU A 10 -10.64 6.02 -6.86
C GLU A 10 -9.61 4.91 -6.83
N TRP A 11 -8.57 4.99 -7.67
CA TRP A 11 -7.49 4.02 -7.67
C TRP A 11 -6.77 3.95 -6.33
N SER A 12 -6.53 5.08 -5.66
CA SER A 12 -5.93 5.09 -4.33
C SER A 12 -6.77 4.36 -3.29
N LYS A 13 -8.10 4.37 -3.41
CA LYS A 13 -9.00 3.63 -2.51
C LYS A 13 -8.91 2.14 -2.77
N THR A 14 -8.86 1.72 -4.04
CA THR A 14 -8.67 0.32 -4.41
C THR A 14 -7.34 -0.23 -3.89
N VAL A 15 -6.25 0.54 -4.03
CA VAL A 15 -4.93 0.14 -3.53
C VAL A 15 -4.91 0.06 -1.99
N ALA A 16 -5.53 1.03 -1.31
CA ALA A 16 -5.65 0.99 0.15
C ALA A 16 -6.49 -0.21 0.64
N ALA A 17 -7.59 -0.53 -0.06
CA ALA A 17 -8.41 -1.69 0.27
C ALA A 17 -7.63 -3.01 0.15
N ALA A 18 -6.72 -3.13 -0.82
CA ALA A 18 -5.85 -4.30 -0.93
C ALA A 18 -4.86 -4.42 0.24
N SER A 19 -4.41 -3.29 0.81
CA SER A 19 -3.60 -3.28 2.04
C SER A 19 -4.43 -3.74 3.25
N ASP A 20 -5.64 -3.20 3.39
CA ASP A 20 -6.59 -3.58 4.46
C ASP A 20 -6.96 -5.08 4.40
N ASP A 21 -7.14 -5.63 3.19
CA ASP A 21 -7.42 -7.05 2.99
C ASP A 21 -6.24 -7.94 3.45
N ILE A 22 -4.99 -7.51 3.23
CA ILE A 22 -3.81 -8.23 3.73
C ILE A 22 -3.78 -8.22 5.26
N ASP A 23 -4.09 -7.08 5.88
CA ASP A 23 -4.19 -6.95 7.33
C ASP A 23 -5.32 -7.83 7.92
N ALA A 24 -6.46 -7.89 7.24
CA ALA A 24 -7.62 -8.65 7.68
C ALA A 24 -7.40 -10.18 7.68
N VAL A 25 -6.50 -10.68 6.83
CA VAL A 25 -6.15 -12.11 6.79
C VAL A 25 -5.36 -12.54 8.03
N ASP A 26 -4.89 -11.59 8.87
CA ASP A 26 -4.07 -11.84 10.06
C ASP A 26 -3.00 -12.91 9.79
N VAL A 27 -2.24 -12.62 8.75
CA VAL A 27 -1.26 -13.51 8.13
C VAL A 27 -0.20 -13.94 9.17
N TYR A 28 0.06 -13.09 10.16
CA TYR A 28 0.91 -13.39 11.31
C TYR A 28 0.33 -14.46 12.23
N THR A 29 -0.97 -14.44 12.52
CA THR A 29 -1.62 -15.50 13.30
C THR A 29 -1.62 -16.82 12.53
N VAL A 30 -1.89 -16.80 11.23
CA VAL A 30 -1.88 -18.02 10.39
C VAL A 30 -0.47 -18.62 10.32
N PHE A 31 0.55 -17.82 10.02
CA PHE A 31 1.92 -18.29 9.93
C PHE A 31 2.54 -18.61 11.29
N GLY A 32 2.19 -17.86 12.35
CA GLY A 32 2.60 -18.15 13.71
C GLY A 32 2.01 -19.46 14.24
N ALA A 33 0.74 -19.74 13.93
CA ALA A 33 0.10 -21.02 14.23
C ALA A 33 0.75 -22.17 13.45
N ALA A 34 1.03 -21.97 12.16
CA ALA A 34 1.75 -22.96 11.33
C ALA A 34 3.15 -23.25 11.87
N ALA A 35 3.91 -22.22 12.25
CA ALA A 35 5.22 -22.34 12.88
C ALA A 35 5.16 -23.12 14.20
N THR A 36 4.15 -22.85 15.04
CA THR A 36 3.97 -23.51 16.35
C THR A 36 3.52 -24.97 16.20
N ALA A 37 2.65 -25.29 15.24
CA ALA A 37 2.24 -26.66 14.94
C ALA A 37 3.40 -27.52 14.41
N CYS A 38 4.43 -26.88 13.87
CA CYS A 38 5.60 -27.50 13.27
C CYS A 38 6.78 -27.65 14.26
N THR A 39 6.61 -28.33 15.40
CA THR A 39 7.75 -28.70 16.27
C THR A 39 8.06 -30.20 16.20
N GLY A 40 9.27 -30.58 15.76
CA GLY A 40 9.78 -31.95 16.04
C GLY A 40 10.79 -32.58 15.06
N THR A 41 10.94 -32.10 13.83
CA THR A 41 11.90 -32.67 12.85
C THR A 41 12.56 -31.58 11.98
N ALA A 42 13.65 -31.91 11.26
CA ALA A 42 14.35 -30.96 10.38
C ALA A 42 13.48 -30.44 9.22
N LEU A 43 12.65 -31.32 8.63
CA LEU A 43 11.65 -30.96 7.61
C LEU A 43 10.66 -29.91 8.16
N VAL A 44 10.26 -30.13 9.41
CA VAL A 44 9.28 -29.36 10.15
C VAL A 44 9.83 -27.98 10.57
N ARG A 45 11.13 -27.86 10.91
CA ARG A 45 11.79 -26.56 11.08
C ARG A 45 11.87 -25.76 9.77
N GLY A 46 12.13 -26.42 8.64
CA GLY A 46 12.18 -25.77 7.32
C GLY A 46 10.84 -25.12 6.94
N LEU A 47 9.72 -25.82 7.20
CA LEU A 47 8.36 -25.29 7.04
C LEU A 47 8.10 -24.07 7.94
N SER A 48 8.54 -24.13 9.20
CA SER A 48 8.40 -23.00 10.13
C SER A 48 9.21 -21.78 9.68
N THR A 49 10.45 -21.97 9.19
CA THR A 49 11.26 -20.86 8.65
C THR A 49 10.61 -20.27 7.40
N HIS A 50 10.12 -21.11 6.49
CA HIS A 50 9.45 -20.65 5.28
C HIS A 50 8.19 -19.84 5.60
N ALA A 51 7.35 -20.31 6.53
CA ALA A 51 6.17 -19.57 6.99
C ALA A 51 6.54 -18.19 7.58
N CYS A 52 7.61 -18.10 8.36
CA CYS A 52 8.11 -16.81 8.84
C CYS A 52 8.58 -15.89 7.71
N THR A 53 9.29 -16.42 6.71
CA THR A 53 9.74 -15.64 5.55
C THR A 53 8.57 -15.11 4.73
N GLU A 54 7.58 -15.95 4.42
CA GLU A 54 6.37 -15.53 3.71
C GLU A 54 5.60 -14.46 4.51
N GLY A 55 5.52 -14.58 5.83
CA GLY A 55 4.92 -13.55 6.69
C GLY A 55 5.61 -12.19 6.59
N ILE A 56 6.95 -12.16 6.53
CA ILE A 56 7.72 -10.93 6.31
C ILE A 56 7.42 -10.35 4.93
N THR A 57 7.47 -11.17 3.87
CA THR A 57 7.19 -10.73 2.50
C THR A 57 5.78 -10.14 2.36
N VAL A 58 4.78 -10.74 3.00
CA VAL A 58 3.41 -10.24 2.97
C VAL A 58 3.29 -8.88 3.69
N ALA A 59 3.98 -8.70 4.81
CA ALA A 59 4.04 -7.39 5.48
C ALA A 59 4.69 -6.31 4.60
N GLU A 60 5.79 -6.65 3.89
CA GLU A 60 6.43 -5.74 2.94
C GLU A 60 5.49 -5.34 1.79
N TYR A 61 4.64 -6.26 1.31
CA TYR A 61 3.62 -5.95 0.30
C TYR A 61 2.55 -5.01 0.82
N ARG A 62 2.06 -5.22 2.04
CA ARG A 62 1.11 -4.32 2.71
C ARG A 62 1.70 -2.91 2.81
N ASP A 63 2.92 -2.78 3.32
CA ASP A 63 3.59 -1.47 3.44
C ASP A 63 3.77 -0.78 2.08
N SER A 64 4.11 -1.56 1.05
CA SER A 64 4.26 -1.05 -0.33
C SER A 64 2.94 -0.54 -0.91
N LEU A 65 1.82 -1.23 -0.64
CA LEU A 65 0.48 -0.79 -1.06
C LEU A 65 0.06 0.49 -0.34
N ASP A 66 0.35 0.61 0.96
CA ASP A 66 0.08 1.84 1.72
C ASP A 66 0.85 3.03 1.13
N ILE A 67 2.15 2.88 0.89
CA ILE A 67 2.99 3.91 0.26
C ILE A 67 2.45 4.28 -1.12
N LEU A 68 2.09 3.29 -1.94
CA LEU A 68 1.56 3.53 -3.28
C LEU A 68 0.23 4.29 -3.22
N SER A 69 -0.67 3.92 -2.31
CA SER A 69 -1.95 4.60 -2.14
C SER A 69 -1.77 6.08 -1.75
N GLN A 70 -0.80 6.38 -0.88
CA GLN A 70 -0.47 7.73 -0.47
C GLN A 70 0.14 8.54 -1.62
N ALA A 71 1.05 7.94 -2.39
CA ALA A 71 1.64 8.57 -3.55
C ALA A 71 0.58 8.94 -4.60
N ILE A 72 -0.35 8.04 -4.89
CA ILE A 72 -1.46 8.30 -5.82
C ILE A 72 -2.35 9.46 -5.32
N ARG A 73 -2.65 9.52 -4.01
CA ARG A 73 -3.41 10.63 -3.43
C ARG A 73 -2.67 11.96 -3.55
N SER A 74 -1.38 11.98 -3.23
CA SER A 74 -0.53 13.18 -3.38
C SER A 74 -0.52 13.69 -4.81
N THR A 75 -0.38 12.79 -5.79
CA THR A 75 -0.44 13.16 -7.21
C THR A 75 -1.81 13.73 -7.60
N ALA A 76 -2.91 13.17 -7.08
CA ALA A 76 -4.24 13.71 -7.33
C ALA A 76 -4.40 15.13 -6.75
N ASP A 77 -3.91 15.37 -5.53
CA ASP A 77 -3.95 16.68 -4.88
C ASP A 77 -3.11 17.72 -5.66
N GLU A 78 -1.91 17.35 -6.12
CA GLU A 78 -1.05 18.21 -6.93
C GLU A 78 -1.68 18.61 -8.26
N LEU A 79 -2.33 17.66 -8.95
CA LEU A 79 -3.04 17.94 -10.20
C LEU A 79 -4.23 18.87 -9.99
N GLU A 80 -4.99 18.66 -8.91
CA GLU A 80 -6.13 19.51 -8.59
C GLU A 80 -5.68 20.94 -8.23
N ASN A 81 -4.61 21.07 -7.44
CA ASN A 81 -4.01 22.37 -7.13
C ASN A 81 -3.48 23.09 -8.38
N ALA A 82 -2.85 22.37 -9.30
CA ALA A 82 -2.39 22.92 -10.58
C ALA A 82 -3.56 23.41 -11.44
N ASP A 83 -4.66 22.66 -11.48
CA ASP A 83 -5.88 23.05 -12.18
C ASP A 83 -6.52 24.30 -11.55
N TYR A 84 -6.58 24.42 -10.22
CA TYR A 84 -7.04 25.63 -9.53
C TYR A 84 -6.14 26.85 -9.81
N ALA A 85 -4.81 26.68 -9.79
CA ALA A 85 -3.87 27.77 -10.09
C ALA A 85 -4.03 28.27 -11.53
N ASN A 86 -4.20 27.35 -12.48
CA ASN A 86 -4.45 27.69 -13.88
C ASN A 86 -5.81 28.37 -14.09
N ALA A 87 -6.86 27.91 -13.40
CA ALA A 87 -8.21 28.46 -13.53
C ALA A 87 -8.39 29.83 -12.85
N SER A 88 -7.65 30.09 -11.77
CA SER A 88 -7.73 31.35 -11.02
C SER A 88 -6.93 32.50 -11.64
N GLY A 89 -6.14 32.24 -12.69
CA GLY A 89 -5.32 33.27 -13.35
C GLY A 89 -4.21 33.86 -12.47
N ILE A 90 -3.89 33.19 -11.35
CA ILE A 90 -2.86 33.64 -10.42
C ILE A 90 -1.50 33.36 -11.06
N ASP A 91 -0.82 34.41 -11.53
CA ASP A 91 0.57 34.33 -11.99
C ASP A 91 1.47 34.02 -10.77
N PRO A 92 2.15 32.85 -10.74
CA PRO A 92 3.03 32.48 -9.63
C PRO A 92 4.23 33.41 -9.44
N ARG A 93 4.46 34.39 -10.33
CA ARG A 93 5.44 35.46 -10.17
C ARG A 93 4.97 36.61 -9.25
N GLN A 94 3.69 36.67 -8.89
CA GLN A 94 3.16 37.76 -8.04
C GLN A 94 3.42 37.57 -6.53
N TYR A 95 4.00 36.45 -6.11
CA TYR A 95 4.35 36.15 -4.71
C TYR A 95 5.86 35.97 -4.49
N ARG A 96 6.70 36.48 -5.40
CA ARG A 96 8.16 36.56 -5.23
C ARG A 96 8.60 37.94 -4.77
#